data_AF-V9L935-F1
#
_entry.id   AF-V9L935-F1
#
_cell.length_a   1.000
_cell.length_b   1.000
_cell.length_c   1.000
_cell.angle_alpha   90.00
_cell.angle_beta   90.00
_cell.angle_gamma   90.00
#
_symmetry.space_group_name_H-M   'P 1'
#
loop_
_entity.id
_entity.type
_entity.pdbx_description
1 polymer ?
#
loop_
_entity_poly.entity_id
_entity_poly.type
_entity_poly.pdbx_seq_one_letter_code
_entity_poly.pdbx_strand_id
1 'polypeptide(L)'
;MMASSRRVGAACVFQLVSVVLTLCLWADPIKGDSHKLCSRCPGDLRNGTAVFTYCHSNSTLVADGRCCVQKQARQEVVGLDLWNCSITKMEELLKVASTLVVLDLSDNPFENISFVFRGFTRLQEVVLPVTIDCPEGAAAWRSITLEMNKRICQGQKNTCNGTTEPSNLCPEYSVCEPDGPGLFQCSCIKGQHGYKCLRQDGFPMWMFLGIVGAGTMVITVFLWVTQRRKVKTM
;
A
#
# COMPACT_ATOMS: atom_id res chain seq x y z
N MET A 1 47.15 -1.23 -39.73
CA MET A 1 45.75 -1.02 -40.14
C MET A 1 44.84 -1.25 -38.95
N MET A 2 44.04 -0.21 -38.67
CA MET A 2 42.90 -0.05 -37.77
C MET A 2 42.56 -1.08 -36.68
N ALA A 3 42.50 -0.53 -35.47
CA ALA A 3 41.72 -0.99 -34.33
C ALA A 3 40.20 -0.98 -34.63
N SER A 4 39.50 -2.06 -34.32
CA SER A 4 38.04 -2.05 -34.16
C SER A 4 37.56 -3.28 -33.38
N SER A 5 37.65 -3.25 -32.04
CA SER A 5 36.95 -4.24 -31.19
C SER A 5 36.71 -3.77 -29.75
N ARG A 6 36.55 -2.45 -29.52
CA ARG A 6 36.27 -1.89 -28.19
C ARG A 6 34.98 -1.04 -28.10
N ARG A 7 34.22 -0.90 -29.18
CA ARG A 7 33.02 -0.02 -29.21
C ARG A 7 31.69 -0.69 -28.90
N VAL A 8 31.60 -2.02 -28.88
CA VAL A 8 30.31 -2.72 -28.79
C VAL A 8 29.77 -2.84 -27.36
N GLY A 9 30.65 -2.95 -26.35
CA GLY A 9 30.23 -3.12 -24.94
C GLY A 9 29.70 -1.84 -24.27
N ALA A 10 30.31 -0.69 -24.55
CA ALA A 10 29.90 0.59 -23.94
C ALA A 10 28.55 1.08 -24.47
N ALA A 11 28.29 0.92 -25.79
CA ALA A 11 27.03 1.33 -26.40
C ALA A 11 25.82 0.58 -25.83
N CYS A 12 25.97 -0.70 -25.48
CA CYS A 12 24.90 -1.53 -24.94
C CYS A 12 24.52 -1.12 -23.50
N VAL A 13 25.51 -0.74 -22.68
CA VAL A 13 25.30 -0.28 -21.30
C VAL A 13 24.63 1.10 -21.27
N PHE A 14 25.05 2.03 -22.14
CA PHE A 14 24.42 3.36 -22.24
C PHE A 14 22.96 3.29 -22.73
N GLN A 15 22.64 2.37 -23.64
CA GLN A 15 21.28 2.14 -24.11
C GLN A 15 20.38 1.58 -22.98
N LEU A 16 20.85 0.62 -22.19
CA LEU A 16 20.10 0.06 -21.06
C LEU A 16 19.84 1.09 -19.93
N VAL A 17 20.84 1.90 -19.58
CA VAL A 17 20.70 2.94 -18.54
C VAL A 17 19.74 4.04 -18.99
N SER A 18 19.78 4.42 -20.28
CA SER A 18 18.83 5.39 -20.85
C SER A 18 17.39 4.87 -20.79
N VAL A 19 17.15 3.60 -21.11
CA VAL A 19 15.82 2.98 -21.09
C VAL A 19 15.26 2.93 -19.66
N VAL A 20 16.09 2.58 -18.67
CA VAL A 20 15.69 2.57 -17.25
C VAL A 20 15.39 3.98 -16.73
N LEU A 21 16.20 4.99 -17.09
CA LEU A 21 15.91 6.39 -16.72
C LEU A 21 14.61 6.90 -17.35
N THR A 22 14.33 6.56 -18.62
CA THR A 22 13.05 6.92 -19.24
C THR A 22 11.87 6.16 -18.64
N LEU A 23 12.02 4.90 -18.22
CA LEU A 23 10.94 4.18 -17.53
C LEU A 23 10.63 4.77 -16.15
N CYS A 24 11.63 5.32 -15.44
CA CYS A 24 11.42 5.99 -14.16
C CYS A 24 10.83 7.42 -14.31
N LEU A 25 11.08 8.11 -15.43
CA LEU A 25 10.60 9.48 -15.66
C LEU A 25 9.20 9.55 -16.29
N TRP A 26 8.67 8.43 -16.77
CA TRP A 26 7.33 8.31 -17.39
C TRP A 26 6.38 7.43 -16.59
N ALA A 27 6.70 7.14 -15.33
CA ALA A 27 5.73 6.57 -14.40
C ALA A 27 4.74 7.67 -14.01
N ASP A 28 3.77 7.94 -14.89
CA ASP A 28 2.60 8.73 -14.54
C ASP A 28 1.92 8.13 -13.30
N PRO A 29 1.47 8.95 -12.34
CA PRO A 29 0.70 8.45 -11.22
C PRO A 29 -0.58 7.79 -11.77
N ILE A 30 -0.78 6.52 -11.43
CA ILE A 30 -1.89 5.67 -11.87
C ILE A 30 -3.22 6.36 -11.53
N LYS A 31 -3.76 7.13 -12.48
CA LYS A 31 -5.03 7.86 -12.35
C LYS A 31 -6.25 7.03 -12.79
N GLY A 32 -6.03 5.80 -13.25
CA GLY A 32 -7.05 4.97 -13.90
C GLY A 32 -7.78 3.94 -13.02
N ASP A 33 -7.40 3.78 -11.75
CA ASP A 33 -7.93 2.68 -10.92
C ASP A 33 -9.27 3.00 -10.25
N SER A 34 -9.45 4.23 -9.74
CA SER A 34 -10.65 4.62 -8.98
C SER A 34 -11.94 4.53 -9.81
N HIS A 35 -11.89 4.91 -11.09
CA HIS A 35 -13.06 4.84 -11.97
C HIS A 35 -13.53 3.39 -12.23
N LYS A 36 -12.59 2.45 -12.32
CA LYS A 36 -12.91 1.02 -12.48
C LYS A 36 -13.59 0.46 -11.22
N LEU A 37 -13.19 0.94 -10.05
CA LEU A 37 -13.82 0.56 -8.78
C LEU A 37 -15.26 1.08 -8.68
N CYS A 38 -15.51 2.33 -9.07
CA CYS A 38 -16.83 2.95 -9.00
C CYS A 38 -17.84 2.37 -10.02
N SER A 39 -17.34 1.83 -11.12
CA SER A 39 -18.13 1.12 -12.14
C SER A 39 -18.22 -0.39 -11.91
N ARG A 40 -17.59 -0.93 -10.86
CA ARG A 40 -17.53 -2.37 -10.57
C ARG A 40 -18.91 -2.96 -10.28
N CYS A 41 -19.77 -2.17 -9.64
CA CYS A 41 -21.12 -2.56 -9.30
C CYS A 41 -22.13 -1.64 -9.98
N PRO A 42 -23.11 -2.18 -10.73
CA PRO A 42 -24.04 -1.37 -11.49
C PRO A 42 -25.00 -0.59 -10.58
N GLY A 43 -25.45 0.57 -11.07
CA GLY A 43 -26.45 1.41 -10.41
C GLY A 43 -25.86 2.57 -9.62
N ASP A 44 -26.75 3.38 -9.05
CA ASP A 44 -26.40 4.59 -8.32
C ASP A 44 -26.37 4.34 -6.80
N LEU A 45 -25.79 5.31 -6.09
CA LEU A 45 -25.75 5.33 -4.63
C LEU A 45 -27.16 5.31 -4.03
N ARG A 46 -27.45 4.34 -3.15
CA ARG A 46 -28.79 4.11 -2.63
C ARG A 46 -29.17 5.11 -1.54
N ASN A 47 -30.33 5.77 -1.68
CA ASN A 47 -30.85 6.70 -0.68
C ASN A 47 -30.99 6.04 0.71
N GLY A 48 -30.60 6.77 1.76
CA GLY A 48 -30.75 6.34 3.15
C GLY A 48 -29.71 5.32 3.64
N THR A 49 -28.71 4.96 2.82
CA THR A 49 -27.55 4.20 3.30
C THR A 49 -26.56 5.11 4.04
N ALA A 50 -25.66 4.50 4.80
CA ALA A 50 -24.58 5.22 5.47
C ALA A 50 -23.66 5.95 4.48
N VAL A 51 -23.33 5.28 3.37
CA VAL A 51 -22.49 5.86 2.31
C VAL A 51 -23.20 7.06 1.67
N PHE A 52 -24.51 6.94 1.39
CA PHE A 52 -25.32 8.04 0.87
C PHE A 52 -25.37 9.23 1.83
N THR A 53 -25.66 8.98 3.10
CA THR A 53 -25.76 10.01 4.14
C THR A 53 -24.42 10.72 4.32
N TYR A 54 -23.31 9.96 4.34
CA TYR A 54 -21.97 10.53 4.41
C TYR A 54 -21.66 11.38 3.17
N CYS A 55 -22.00 10.91 1.97
CA CYS A 55 -21.71 11.65 0.74
C CYS A 55 -22.45 12.99 0.64
N HIS A 56 -23.64 13.07 1.22
CA HIS A 56 -24.45 14.29 1.23
C HIS A 56 -24.21 15.15 2.48
N SER A 57 -23.37 14.69 3.42
CA SER A 57 -23.06 15.45 4.64
C SER A 57 -22.23 16.71 4.37
N ASN A 58 -21.51 16.75 3.25
CA ASN A 58 -20.57 17.82 2.94
C ASN A 58 -20.61 18.18 1.45
N SER A 59 -20.66 19.48 1.14
CA SER A 59 -20.68 20.00 -0.23
C SER A 59 -19.41 19.71 -1.04
N THR A 60 -18.32 19.31 -0.38
CA THR A 60 -17.04 18.93 -1.01
C THR A 60 -17.01 17.49 -1.51
N LEU A 61 -18.05 16.70 -1.24
CA LEU A 61 -18.23 15.33 -1.69
C LEU A 61 -19.20 15.29 -2.87
N VAL A 62 -19.02 14.31 -3.75
CA VAL A 62 -19.92 14.06 -4.88
C VAL A 62 -20.06 12.57 -5.11
N ALA A 63 -21.27 12.14 -5.46
CA ALA A 63 -21.53 10.77 -5.86
C ALA A 63 -21.04 10.55 -7.29
N ASP A 64 -20.34 9.43 -7.52
CA ASP A 64 -19.93 8.94 -8.83
C ASP A 64 -20.29 7.45 -8.93
N GLY A 65 -21.44 7.16 -9.56
CA GLY A 65 -22.07 5.84 -9.48
C GLY A 65 -22.37 5.44 -8.04
N ARG A 66 -21.73 4.37 -7.56
CA ARG A 66 -21.81 3.90 -6.16
C ARG A 66 -20.67 4.38 -5.26
N CYS A 67 -19.74 5.17 -5.79
CA CYS A 67 -18.71 5.81 -5.00
C CYS A 67 -19.19 7.15 -4.46
N CYS A 68 -18.66 7.49 -3.29
CA CYS A 68 -18.57 8.86 -2.84
C CYS A 68 -17.12 9.33 -2.99
N VAL A 69 -16.91 10.38 -3.78
CA VAL A 69 -15.57 10.90 -4.08
C VAL A 69 -15.40 12.34 -3.59
N GLN A 70 -14.18 12.65 -3.18
CA GLN A 70 -13.78 14.00 -2.79
C GLN A 70 -13.57 14.87 -4.04
N LYS A 71 -14.25 16.03 -4.14
CA LYS A 71 -14.15 16.96 -5.29
C LYS A 71 -12.74 17.58 -5.49
N GLN A 72 -11.84 17.45 -4.52
CA GLN A 72 -10.49 18.00 -4.60
C GLN A 72 -9.68 17.36 -5.75
N ALA A 73 -8.56 17.98 -6.11
CA ALA A 73 -7.75 17.65 -7.31
C ALA A 73 -7.32 16.18 -7.47
N ARG A 74 -7.42 15.36 -6.41
CA ARG A 74 -7.04 13.93 -6.42
C ARG A 74 -8.19 12.95 -6.64
N GLN A 75 -9.46 13.38 -6.57
CA GLN A 75 -10.65 12.51 -6.71
C GLN A 75 -10.57 11.23 -5.86
N GLU A 76 -10.25 11.39 -4.57
CA GLU A 76 -10.12 10.26 -3.64
C GLU A 76 -11.49 9.66 -3.31
N VAL A 77 -11.59 8.32 -3.34
CA VAL A 77 -12.79 7.59 -2.94
C VAL A 77 -12.83 7.53 -1.42
N VAL A 78 -13.85 8.14 -0.83
CA VAL A 78 -14.04 8.23 0.64
C VAL A 78 -15.23 7.42 1.12
N GLY A 79 -16.16 7.07 0.23
CA GLY A 79 -17.28 6.18 0.53
C GLY A 79 -17.51 5.22 -0.61
N LEU A 80 -17.94 4.00 -0.30
CA LEU A 80 -18.17 2.98 -1.32
C LEU A 80 -19.35 2.09 -0.95
N ASP A 81 -20.36 2.05 -1.81
CA ASP A 81 -21.53 1.17 -1.69
C ASP A 81 -21.36 -0.03 -2.64
N LEU A 82 -20.94 -1.17 -2.11
CA LEU A 82 -20.86 -2.43 -2.83
C LEU A 82 -21.93 -3.42 -2.35
N TRP A 83 -23.09 -2.92 -1.93
CA TRP A 83 -24.21 -3.79 -1.55
C TRP A 83 -24.68 -4.65 -2.73
N ASN A 84 -24.81 -5.96 -2.48
CA ASN A 84 -25.32 -6.94 -3.44
C ASN A 84 -24.65 -6.88 -4.82
N CYS A 85 -23.31 -6.93 -4.81
CA CYS A 85 -22.50 -6.88 -6.02
C CYS A 85 -21.89 -8.24 -6.37
N SER A 86 -22.29 -9.32 -5.67
CA SER A 86 -21.75 -10.68 -5.82
C SER A 86 -20.21 -10.74 -5.76
N ILE A 87 -19.61 -9.92 -4.89
CA ILE A 87 -18.16 -9.79 -4.79
C ILE A 87 -17.61 -10.90 -3.91
N THR A 88 -16.53 -11.55 -4.38
CA THR A 88 -15.82 -12.62 -3.67
C THR A 88 -14.37 -12.28 -3.33
N LYS A 89 -13.80 -11.24 -3.97
CA LYS A 89 -12.40 -10.80 -3.78
C LYS A 89 -12.34 -9.31 -3.47
N MET A 90 -11.47 -8.95 -2.53
CA MET A 90 -11.34 -7.60 -1.98
C MET A 90 -10.05 -6.87 -2.40
N GLU A 91 -9.23 -7.46 -3.27
CA GLU A 91 -7.90 -6.92 -3.65
C GLU A 91 -7.95 -5.50 -4.25
N GLU A 92 -9.02 -5.17 -4.98
CA GLU A 92 -9.20 -3.82 -5.55
C GLU A 92 -9.53 -2.76 -4.47
N LEU A 93 -10.09 -3.15 -3.32
CA LEU A 93 -10.37 -2.24 -2.21
C LEU A 93 -9.11 -1.77 -1.48
N LEU A 94 -8.07 -2.59 -1.48
CA LEU A 94 -6.79 -2.24 -0.83
C LEU A 94 -6.17 -0.97 -1.40
N LYS A 95 -6.50 -0.62 -2.65
CA LYS A 95 -6.00 0.58 -3.33
C LYS A 95 -6.59 1.87 -2.78
N VAL A 96 -7.81 1.80 -2.21
CA VAL A 96 -8.53 2.95 -1.64
C VAL A 96 -8.68 2.85 -0.12
N ALA A 97 -8.10 1.82 0.50
CA ALA A 97 -8.28 1.51 1.92
C ALA A 97 -7.96 2.70 2.84
N SER A 98 -6.86 3.41 2.59
CA SER A 98 -6.38 4.51 3.44
C SER A 98 -7.24 5.77 3.38
N THR A 99 -8.07 5.94 2.35
CA THR A 99 -8.94 7.11 2.18
C THR A 99 -10.40 6.80 2.54
N LEU A 100 -10.77 5.53 2.58
CA LEU A 100 -12.15 5.10 2.78
C LEU A 100 -12.62 5.35 4.21
N VAL A 101 -13.79 5.98 4.33
CA VAL A 101 -14.43 6.36 5.59
C VAL A 101 -15.69 5.54 5.83
N VAL A 102 -16.47 5.25 4.79
CA VAL A 102 -17.71 4.46 4.90
C VAL A 102 -17.75 3.39 3.82
N LEU A 103 -18.04 2.15 4.19
CA LEU A 103 -18.06 1.00 3.28
C LEU A 103 -19.29 0.13 3.51
N ASP A 104 -20.09 -0.11 2.47
CA ASP A 104 -21.18 -1.07 2.49
C ASP A 104 -20.83 -2.32 1.67
N LEU A 105 -20.71 -3.47 2.35
CA LEU A 105 -20.46 -4.79 1.78
C LEU A 105 -21.61 -5.76 2.03
N SER A 106 -22.75 -5.27 2.54
CA SER A 106 -23.88 -6.13 2.88
C SER A 106 -24.40 -6.89 1.66
N ASP A 107 -25.01 -8.06 1.91
CA ASP A 107 -25.61 -8.91 0.88
C ASP A 107 -24.62 -9.41 -0.19
N ASN A 108 -23.36 -9.64 0.18
CA ASN A 108 -22.37 -10.30 -0.65
C ASN A 108 -22.00 -11.68 -0.09
N PRO A 109 -21.60 -12.65 -0.95
CA PRO A 109 -21.28 -14.01 -0.57
C PRO A 109 -19.87 -14.13 0.04
N PHE A 110 -19.62 -13.42 1.14
CA PHE A 110 -18.36 -13.51 1.87
C PHE A 110 -18.39 -14.66 2.90
N GLU A 111 -17.28 -15.40 3.02
CA GLU A 111 -17.10 -16.42 4.06
C GLU A 111 -16.21 -15.92 5.21
N ASN A 112 -15.12 -15.21 4.90
CA ASN A 112 -14.24 -14.58 5.89
C ASN A 112 -13.49 -13.39 5.25
N ILE A 113 -13.49 -12.24 5.91
CA ILE A 113 -12.89 -11.00 5.39
C ILE A 113 -11.99 -10.28 6.41
N SER A 114 -11.78 -10.85 7.61
CA SER A 114 -11.17 -10.14 8.74
C SER A 114 -9.77 -9.62 8.44
N PHE A 115 -8.98 -10.34 7.62
CA PHE A 115 -7.60 -9.98 7.30
C PHE A 115 -7.46 -8.88 6.23
N VAL A 116 -8.54 -8.50 5.54
CA VAL A 116 -8.47 -7.58 4.41
C VAL A 116 -8.49 -6.11 4.85
N PHE A 117 -8.82 -5.84 6.11
CA PHE A 117 -8.98 -4.48 6.62
C PHE A 117 -7.66 -3.80 7.03
N ARG A 118 -6.50 -4.38 6.70
CA ARG A 118 -5.22 -3.70 6.85
C ARG A 118 -5.17 -2.47 5.93
N GLY A 119 -4.68 -1.35 6.46
CA GLY A 119 -4.59 -0.08 5.75
C GLY A 119 -5.88 0.74 5.74
N PHE A 120 -6.99 0.22 6.27
CA PHE A 120 -8.25 0.97 6.45
C PHE A 120 -8.16 1.89 7.68
N THR A 121 -7.28 2.89 7.61
CA THR A 121 -6.90 3.72 8.76
C THR A 121 -7.93 4.81 9.09
N ARG A 122 -8.84 5.12 8.16
CA ARG A 122 -9.85 6.18 8.29
C ARG A 122 -11.29 5.67 8.35
N LEU A 123 -11.48 4.35 8.37
CA LEU A 123 -12.78 3.71 8.26
C LEU A 123 -13.62 3.97 9.52
N GLN A 124 -14.69 4.74 9.41
CA GLN A 124 -15.57 5.05 10.54
C GLN A 124 -16.77 4.12 10.61
N GLU A 125 -17.22 3.61 9.46
CA GLU A 125 -18.35 2.70 9.42
C GLU A 125 -18.18 1.65 8.34
N VAL A 126 -18.42 0.39 8.69
CA VAL A 126 -18.51 -0.72 7.74
C VAL A 126 -19.80 -1.51 7.98
N VAL A 127 -20.50 -1.79 6.89
CA VAL A 127 -21.72 -2.59 6.88
C VAL A 127 -21.39 -3.94 6.24
N LEU A 128 -21.63 -5.02 6.97
CA LEU A 128 -21.27 -6.39 6.60
C LEU A 128 -22.50 -7.29 6.55
N PRO A 129 -22.47 -8.43 5.84
CA PRO A 129 -23.46 -9.49 5.99
C PRO A 129 -23.55 -9.94 7.46
N VAL A 130 -24.74 -10.31 7.94
CA VAL A 130 -24.96 -10.67 9.35
C VAL A 130 -24.10 -11.86 9.82
N THR A 131 -23.79 -12.78 8.91
CA THR A 131 -22.96 -13.97 9.11
C THR A 131 -21.49 -13.64 9.36
N ILE A 132 -21.05 -12.42 9.04
CA ILE A 132 -19.67 -11.99 9.15
C ILE A 132 -19.50 -11.12 10.39
N ASP A 133 -18.48 -11.43 11.18
CA ASP A 133 -18.12 -10.63 12.34
C ASP A 133 -17.39 -9.33 11.95
N CYS A 134 -17.53 -8.31 12.79
CA CYS A 134 -16.75 -7.08 12.63
C CYS A 134 -15.25 -7.40 12.71
N PRO A 135 -14.40 -6.75 11.90
CA PRO A 135 -12.95 -6.97 11.94
C PRO A 135 -12.42 -6.68 13.34
N GLU A 136 -11.62 -7.60 13.89
CA GLU A 136 -11.07 -7.55 15.26
C GLU A 136 -12.14 -7.41 16.39
N GLY A 137 -13.42 -7.66 16.07
CA GLY A 137 -14.51 -7.73 17.03
C GLY A 137 -14.78 -6.43 17.82
N ALA A 138 -15.38 -6.55 19.00
CA ALA A 138 -15.78 -5.40 19.83
C ALA A 138 -14.60 -4.55 20.37
N ALA A 139 -13.38 -5.10 20.34
CA ALA A 139 -12.18 -4.38 20.75
C ALA A 139 -11.85 -3.23 19.78
N ALA A 140 -12.11 -3.43 18.48
CA ALA A 140 -11.76 -2.47 17.43
C ALA A 140 -12.83 -1.39 17.15
N TRP A 141 -14.07 -1.58 17.60
CA TRP A 141 -15.20 -0.71 17.27
C TRP A 141 -15.85 -0.11 18.51
N ARG A 142 -16.36 1.12 18.40
CA ARG A 142 -17.12 1.80 19.46
C ARG A 142 -18.49 1.18 19.67
N SER A 143 -19.19 0.87 18.59
CA SER A 143 -20.50 0.23 18.60
C SER A 143 -20.60 -0.82 17.50
N ILE A 144 -21.28 -1.91 17.82
CA ILE A 144 -21.64 -2.96 16.86
C ILE A 144 -23.15 -3.15 16.96
N THR A 145 -23.85 -2.95 15.85
CA THR A 145 -25.31 -3.07 15.77
C THR A 145 -25.67 -4.21 14.84
N LEU A 146 -26.55 -5.08 15.29
CA LEU A 146 -27.12 -6.17 14.50
C LEU A 146 -28.51 -5.76 14.03
N GLU A 147 -28.69 -5.64 12.72
CA GLU A 147 -30.00 -5.52 12.08
C GLU A 147 -30.36 -6.85 11.41
N MET A 148 -31.62 -7.02 10.99
CA MET A 148 -32.15 -8.32 10.52
C MET A 148 -31.28 -9.02 9.47
N ASN A 149 -30.68 -8.27 8.52
CA ASN A 149 -29.90 -8.82 7.41
C ASN A 149 -28.46 -8.31 7.33
N LYS A 150 -28.02 -7.47 8.26
CA LYS A 150 -26.70 -6.82 8.19
C LYS A 150 -26.14 -6.54 9.58
N ARG A 151 -24.83 -6.51 9.65
CA ARG A 151 -24.07 -6.09 10.82
C ARG A 151 -23.41 -4.76 10.52
N ILE A 152 -23.54 -3.81 11.43
CA ILE A 152 -22.98 -2.46 11.30
C ILE A 152 -21.92 -2.29 12.38
N CYS A 153 -20.69 -1.99 11.96
CA CYS A 153 -19.56 -1.72 12.84
C CYS A 153 -19.21 -0.24 12.74
N GLN A 154 -19.28 0.48 13.86
CA GLN A 154 -19.20 1.94 13.89
C GLN A 154 -18.14 2.46 14.86
N GLY A 155 -17.48 3.53 14.44
CA GLY A 155 -16.46 4.25 15.20
C GLY A 155 -15.24 3.39 15.47
N GLN A 156 -14.38 3.22 14.47
CA GLN A 156 -13.08 2.56 14.64
C GLN A 156 -12.32 3.21 15.80
N LYS A 157 -11.91 2.38 16.76
CA LYS A 157 -11.08 2.80 17.89
C LYS A 157 -9.64 2.92 17.43
N ASN A 158 -8.95 3.97 17.87
CA ASN A 158 -7.51 4.09 17.64
C ASN A 158 -6.77 3.20 18.64
N THR A 159 -6.17 2.11 18.14
CA THR A 159 -5.38 1.17 18.93
C THR A 159 -4.23 1.86 19.67
N CYS A 160 -3.64 2.92 19.10
CA CYS A 160 -2.53 3.66 19.71
C CYS A 160 -2.93 4.60 20.85
N ASN A 161 -4.23 4.91 21.03
CA ASN A 161 -4.70 5.82 22.07
C ASN A 161 -4.97 5.14 23.43
N GLY A 162 -4.82 3.81 23.52
CA GLY A 162 -5.03 3.06 24.75
C GLY A 162 -3.88 3.22 25.75
N THR A 163 -4.21 3.24 27.05
CA THR A 163 -3.23 3.22 28.16
C THR A 163 -2.55 1.85 28.34
N THR A 164 -3.07 0.80 27.71
CA THR A 164 -2.57 -0.58 27.82
C THR A 164 -1.81 -1.01 26.56
N GLU A 165 -0.48 -0.83 26.57
CA GLU A 165 0.58 -1.58 25.85
C GLU A 165 1.01 -1.33 24.37
N PRO A 166 0.22 -0.93 23.35
CA PRO A 166 0.72 -0.89 21.96
C PRO A 166 1.78 0.18 21.70
N SER A 167 1.77 1.28 22.46
CA SER A 167 2.83 2.28 22.42
C SER A 167 4.16 1.78 22.98
N ASN A 168 4.12 0.88 23.99
CA ASN A 168 5.31 0.26 24.56
C ASN A 168 5.83 -0.92 23.73
N LEU A 169 5.00 -1.47 22.84
CA LEU A 169 5.40 -2.50 21.87
C LEU A 169 6.25 -1.92 20.72
N CYS A 170 6.18 -0.61 20.50
CA CYS A 170 6.99 0.06 19.48
C CYS A 170 8.43 0.34 19.98
N PRO A 171 9.46 0.14 19.14
CA PRO A 171 10.83 0.53 19.42
C PRO A 171 10.99 2.01 19.83
N GLU A 172 12.07 2.33 20.55
CA GLU A 172 12.36 3.68 21.10
C GLU A 172 12.31 4.81 20.06
N TYR A 173 12.77 4.55 18.83
CA TYR A 173 12.78 5.53 17.73
C TYR A 173 11.62 5.35 16.73
N SER A 174 10.48 4.88 17.22
CA SER A 174 9.28 4.69 16.41
C SER A 174 8.03 5.22 17.10
N VAL A 175 7.01 5.50 16.29
CA VAL A 175 5.72 6.04 16.72
C VAL A 175 4.64 5.04 16.33
N CYS A 176 3.69 4.81 17.25
CA CYS A 176 2.53 3.97 16.97
C CYS A 176 1.59 4.72 16.01
N GLU A 177 1.24 4.07 14.91
CA GLU A 177 0.25 4.52 13.94
C GLU A 177 -0.84 3.45 13.75
N PRO A 178 -2.12 3.83 13.58
CA PRO A 178 -3.18 2.88 13.28
C PRO A 178 -2.98 2.28 11.87
N ASP A 179 -3.23 0.98 11.72
CA ASP A 179 -3.10 0.25 10.45
C ASP A 179 -4.38 -0.48 10.04
N GLY A 180 -5.53 -0.04 10.56
CA GLY A 180 -6.83 -0.66 10.34
C GLY A 180 -7.61 -0.89 11.63
N PRO A 181 -8.83 -1.43 11.57
CA PRO A 181 -9.63 -1.75 12.75
C PRO A 181 -8.89 -2.74 13.65
N GLY A 182 -8.56 -2.33 14.88
CA GLY A 182 -7.83 -3.18 15.85
C GLY A 182 -6.36 -3.41 15.51
N LEU A 183 -5.86 -2.87 14.39
CA LEU A 183 -4.49 -3.04 13.92
C LEU A 183 -3.66 -1.78 14.16
N PHE A 184 -2.37 -1.97 14.42
CA PHE A 184 -1.40 -0.89 14.54
C PHE A 184 -0.08 -1.29 13.89
N GLN A 185 0.71 -0.29 13.53
CA GLN A 185 2.07 -0.42 13.06
C GLN A 185 2.97 0.61 13.74
N CYS A 186 4.27 0.35 13.74
CA CYS A 186 5.26 1.29 14.27
C CYS A 186 6.00 1.92 13.10
N SER A 187 5.81 3.22 12.89
CA SER A 187 6.53 4.01 11.88
C SER A 187 7.78 4.62 12.49
N CYS A 188 8.88 4.69 11.74
CA CYS A 188 10.10 5.33 12.25
C CYS A 188 9.92 6.86 12.31
N ILE A 189 10.50 7.47 13.35
CA ILE A 189 10.59 8.93 13.39
C ILE A 189 11.43 9.46 12.23
N LYS A 190 11.22 10.74 11.90
CA LYS A 190 11.94 11.38 10.79
C LYS A 190 13.46 11.28 11.00
N GLY A 191 14.17 10.79 9.98
CA GLY A 191 15.62 10.60 10.00
C GLY A 191 16.06 9.25 10.56
N GLN A 192 15.14 8.40 11.01
CA GLN A 192 15.43 7.02 11.43
C GLN A 192 14.83 6.04 10.42
N HIS A 193 15.51 4.93 10.19
CA HIS A 193 15.08 3.90 9.24
C HIS A 193 15.71 2.53 9.55
N GLY A 194 15.29 1.50 8.79
CA GLY A 194 15.77 0.13 8.95
C GLY A 194 15.07 -0.64 10.06
N TYR A 195 15.58 -1.83 10.36
CA TYR A 195 15.02 -2.69 11.40
C TYR A 195 15.06 -2.00 12.76
N LYS A 196 13.90 -1.90 13.43
CA LYS A 196 13.70 -1.21 14.71
C LYS A 196 14.09 0.29 14.73
N CYS A 197 14.18 0.93 13.57
CA CYS A 197 14.47 2.36 13.45
C CYS A 197 15.81 2.78 14.09
N LEU A 198 16.81 1.90 14.06
CA LEU A 198 18.12 2.13 14.71
C LEU A 198 19.15 2.82 13.81
N ARG A 199 18.87 3.01 12.51
CA ARG A 199 19.81 3.64 11.58
C ARG A 199 19.40 5.08 11.33
N GLN A 200 20.34 6.02 11.50
CA GLN A 200 20.15 7.43 11.18
C GLN A 200 20.64 7.79 9.77
N ASP A 201 21.71 7.12 9.32
CA ASP A 201 22.36 7.42 8.05
C ASP A 201 22.13 6.35 7.00
N GLY A 202 22.02 6.78 5.74
CA GLY A 202 21.91 5.88 4.60
C GLY A 202 23.11 4.93 4.52
N PHE A 203 22.88 3.71 4.03
CA PHE A 203 23.97 2.77 3.81
C PHE A 203 25.00 3.39 2.84
N PRO A 204 26.30 3.46 3.19
CA PRO A 204 27.32 4.13 2.38
C PRO A 204 27.66 3.30 1.13
N MET A 205 26.75 3.34 0.15
CA MET A 205 26.81 2.54 -1.07
C MET A 205 28.14 2.72 -1.81
N TRP A 206 28.68 3.93 -1.84
CA TRP A 206 29.95 4.22 -2.53
C TRP A 206 31.15 3.55 -1.86
N MET A 207 31.18 3.48 -0.53
CA MET A 207 32.26 2.80 0.20
C MET A 207 32.17 1.29 -0.02
N PHE A 208 30.96 0.73 0.05
CA PHE A 208 30.73 -0.70 -0.21
C PHE A 208 31.11 -1.09 -1.64
N LEU A 209 30.62 -0.36 -2.64
CA LEU A 209 30.94 -0.60 -4.04
C LEU A 209 32.42 -0.39 -4.33
N GLY A 210 33.06 0.59 -3.69
CA GLY A 210 34.50 0.82 -3.80
C GLY A 210 35.33 -0.37 -3.30
N ILE A 211 35.03 -0.87 -2.11
CA ILE A 211 35.74 -2.02 -1.51
C ILE A 211 35.51 -3.29 -2.32
N VAL A 212 34.26 -3.60 -2.65
CA VAL A 212 33.93 -4.80 -3.44
C VAL A 212 34.54 -4.69 -4.84
N GLY A 213 34.41 -3.56 -5.51
CA GLY A 213 34.95 -3.32 -6.85
C GLY A 213 36.47 -3.45 -6.89
N ALA A 214 37.18 -2.84 -5.93
CA ALA A 214 38.63 -2.95 -5.81
C ALA A 214 39.08 -4.40 -5.56
N GLY A 215 38.44 -5.09 -4.60
CA GLY A 215 38.73 -6.50 -4.33
C GLY A 215 38.52 -7.39 -5.56
N THR A 216 37.42 -7.17 -6.28
CA THR A 216 37.12 -7.91 -7.52
C THR A 216 38.16 -7.65 -8.61
N MET A 217 38.62 -6.40 -8.78
CA MET A 217 39.70 -6.07 -9.72
C MET A 217 41.00 -6.77 -9.35
N VAL A 218 41.41 -6.74 -8.07
CA VAL A 218 42.64 -7.39 -7.61
C VAL A 218 42.59 -8.89 -7.88
N ILE A 219 41.49 -9.55 -7.52
CA ILE A 219 41.30 -10.99 -7.78
C ILE A 219 41.34 -11.27 -9.29
N THR A 220 40.67 -10.46 -10.11
CA THR A 220 40.64 -10.64 -11.57
C THR A 220 42.04 -10.50 -12.19
N VAL A 221 42.82 -9.49 -11.76
CA VAL A 221 44.19 -9.28 -12.22
C VAL A 221 45.09 -10.43 -11.75
N PHE A 222 44.96 -10.86 -10.50
CA PHE A 222 45.71 -12.00 -9.96
C PHE A 222 45.43 -13.29 -10.74
N LEU A 223 44.16 -13.60 -10.99
CA LEU A 223 43.75 -14.75 -11.79
C LEU A 223 44.23 -14.63 -13.24
N TRP A 224 44.20 -13.43 -13.83
CA TRP A 224 44.73 -13.20 -15.18
C TRP A 224 46.23 -13.48 -15.26
N VAL A 225 47.01 -12.95 -14.32
CA VAL A 225 48.48 -13.11 -14.30
C VAL A 225 48.87 -14.57 -14.08
N THR A 226 48.19 -15.25 -13.15
CA THR A 226 48.54 -16.62 -12.76
C THR A 226 48.00 -17.67 -13.73
N GLN A 227 46.77 -17.52 -14.25
CA GLN A 227 46.14 -18.52 -15.11
C GLN A 227 46.37 -18.30 -16.60
N ARG A 228 46.36 -17.07 -17.13
CA ARG A 228 46.57 -16.86 -18.59
C ARG A 228 48.03 -16.97 -19.04
N ARG A 229 49.02 -16.69 -18.17
CA ARG A 229 50.44 -16.83 -18.54
C ARG A 229 50.92 -18.29 -18.65
N LYS A 230 50.11 -19.26 -18.22
CA LYS A 230 50.43 -20.69 -18.28
C LYS A 230 49.83 -21.40 -19.51
N VAL A 231 48.98 -20.73 -20.29
CA VAL A 231 48.49 -21.26 -21.58
C VAL A 231 49.55 -20.97 -22.63
N LYS A 232 50.38 -21.97 -22.96
CA LYS A 232 51.26 -21.91 -24.14
C LYS A 232 50.36 -21.78 -25.37
N THR A 233 50.56 -20.72 -26.16
CA THR A 233 50.01 -20.63 -27.51
C THR A 233 50.59 -21.78 -28.34
N MET A 234 49.75 -22.73 -28.74
CA MET A 234 50.09 -23.70 -29.80
C MET A 234 50.17 -22.99 -31.14
#